data_AF-A0A374AN94-F1
#
_entry.id   AF-A0A374AN94-F1
#
_cell.length_a   1.000
_cell.length_b   1.000
_cell.length_c   1.000
_cell.angle_alpha   90.00
_cell.angle_beta   90.00
_cell.angle_gamma   90.00
#
_symmetry.space_group_name_H-M   'P 1'
#
loop_
_entity.id
_entity.type
_entity.pdbx_description
1 polymer ?
#
loop_
_entity_poly.entity_id
_entity_poly.type
_entity_poly.pdbx_seq_one_letter_code
_entity_poly.pdbx_strand_id
1 'polypeptide(L)'
;MYYKADIADSNNIILELVKNIGDDPFAVNTVINSDAFPGIKTNELQFFRSRLGTPNKAFMAKDMIHLPNSMRSKSGNYRFSIPGNPSMYLANSSYGCWMEMGCPAEIDFNVSPVLLEGNQRVFNLAISIRDFRCLNEFEEDRVHCWLKLYLLTLATYYVIKEENRIFKSEYIISQSLMMACKKMKYDGIAYYSRRVDNEVFALCAINLALFVDYDGEYSEMIKHIKIDDAFNYSLYKQLNLSLKYKEYELRSTYTGYITNIGSFERQYPYRETDFYNFDKFLFTTWRDKPNGKGKDIIPWGVEI
;
A
#
# COMPACT_ATOMS: atom_id res chain seq x y z
N MET A 1 20.25 13.31 -18.03
CA MET A 1 19.91 14.66 -17.54
C MET A 1 20.14 14.74 -16.04
N TYR A 2 19.52 13.87 -15.22
CA TYR A 2 19.77 13.79 -13.77
C TYR A 2 21.26 13.74 -13.36
N TYR A 3 22.07 12.82 -13.91
CA TYR A 3 23.51 12.72 -13.61
C TYR A 3 24.36 13.89 -14.14
N LYS A 4 23.76 14.79 -14.94
CA LYS A 4 24.35 16.08 -15.33
C LYS A 4 23.84 17.24 -14.45
N ALA A 5 23.19 16.92 -13.32
CA ALA A 5 22.55 17.84 -12.39
C ALA A 5 21.36 18.66 -12.97
N ASP A 6 20.84 18.26 -14.13
CA ASP A 6 19.66 18.86 -14.73
C ASP A 6 18.38 18.18 -14.23
N ILE A 7 18.03 18.49 -12.97
CA ILE A 7 16.91 17.87 -12.26
C ILE A 7 15.57 18.44 -12.76
N ALA A 8 15.53 19.73 -13.09
CA ALA A 8 14.32 20.40 -13.55
C ALA A 8 13.79 19.76 -14.83
N ASP A 9 14.63 19.62 -15.86
CA ASP A 9 14.20 19.04 -17.13
C ASP A 9 13.90 17.54 -17.00
N SER A 10 14.68 16.82 -16.19
CA SER A 10 14.39 15.40 -15.88
C SER A 10 12.99 15.23 -15.29
N ASN A 11 12.61 16.10 -14.33
CA ASN A 11 11.27 16.07 -13.72
C ASN A 11 10.18 16.54 -14.67
N ASN A 12 10.46 17.51 -15.55
CA ASN A 12 9.50 17.98 -16.55
C ASN A 12 9.13 16.87 -17.54
N ILE A 13 10.08 16.03 -17.96
CA ILE A 13 9.80 14.88 -18.84
C ILE A 13 8.78 13.93 -18.18
N ILE A 14 9.01 13.56 -16.92
CA ILE A 14 8.08 12.66 -16.20
C ILE A 14 6.72 13.34 -15.98
N LEU A 15 6.70 14.64 -15.69
CA LEU A 15 5.46 15.41 -15.58
C LEU A 15 4.64 15.39 -16.87
N GLU A 16 5.26 15.62 -18.02
CA GLU A 16 4.56 15.60 -19.31
C GLU A 16 4.02 14.20 -19.63
N LEU A 17 4.72 13.12 -19.25
CA LEU A 17 4.19 11.76 -19.37
C LEU A 17 2.93 11.56 -18.52
N VAL A 18 2.93 12.03 -17.27
CA VAL A 18 1.73 11.95 -16.40
C VAL A 18 0.59 12.81 -16.92
N LYS A 19 0.86 14.03 -17.40
CA LYS A 19 -0.15 14.90 -18.04
C LYS A 19 -0.77 14.26 -19.27
N ASN A 20 0.03 13.57 -20.09
CA ASN A 20 -0.45 12.90 -21.29
C ASN A 20 -1.37 11.71 -20.98
N ILE A 21 -1.20 11.07 -19.82
CA ILE A 21 -2.14 10.08 -19.29
C ILE A 21 -3.38 10.78 -18.72
N GLY A 22 -3.19 11.91 -18.04
CA GLY A 22 -4.27 12.74 -17.55
C GLY A 22 -5.11 12.06 -16.47
N ASP A 23 -6.43 12.30 -16.53
CA ASP A 23 -7.43 11.78 -15.60
C ASP A 23 -8.18 10.56 -16.14
N ASP A 24 -7.54 9.78 -17.02
CA ASP A 24 -8.09 8.52 -17.52
C ASP A 24 -8.52 7.62 -16.33
N PRO A 25 -9.79 7.16 -16.26
CA PRO A 25 -10.30 6.42 -15.10
C PRO A 25 -9.59 5.10 -14.79
N PHE A 26 -8.85 4.54 -15.76
CA PHE A 26 -7.99 3.36 -15.54
C PHE A 26 -6.72 3.71 -14.78
N ALA A 27 -6.11 4.83 -15.17
CA ALA A 27 -4.86 5.31 -14.62
C ALA A 27 -5.08 6.04 -13.30
N VAL A 28 -6.15 6.81 -13.19
CA VAL A 28 -6.40 7.69 -12.04
C VAL A 28 -7.84 7.54 -11.60
N ASN A 29 -8.02 7.10 -10.35
CA ASN A 29 -9.34 7.02 -9.76
C ASN A 29 -9.25 7.16 -8.24
N THR A 30 -10.38 7.35 -7.59
CA THR A 30 -10.49 7.17 -6.13
C THR A 30 -10.04 5.76 -5.73
N VAL A 31 -9.41 5.59 -4.57
CA VAL A 31 -8.92 4.27 -4.11
C VAL A 31 -10.04 3.22 -4.09
N ILE A 32 -11.24 3.62 -3.65
CA ILE A 32 -12.40 2.72 -3.58
C ILE A 32 -12.79 2.17 -4.95
N ASN A 33 -12.68 2.99 -6.01
CA ASN A 33 -13.08 2.62 -7.38
C ASN A 33 -11.93 2.13 -8.26
N SER A 34 -10.68 2.42 -7.89
CA SER A 34 -9.49 2.05 -8.67
C SER A 34 -9.44 0.55 -9.01
N ASP A 35 -9.05 0.25 -10.25
CA ASP A 35 -8.82 -1.12 -10.72
C ASP A 35 -7.60 -1.78 -10.08
N ALA A 36 -6.73 -0.99 -9.44
CA ALA A 36 -5.65 -1.51 -8.60
C ALA A 36 -6.17 -2.36 -7.43
N PHE A 37 -7.37 -2.05 -6.92
CA PHE A 37 -7.97 -2.73 -5.78
C PHE A 37 -9.24 -3.47 -6.22
N PRO A 38 -9.12 -4.75 -6.59
CA PRO A 38 -10.25 -5.55 -7.04
C PRO A 38 -11.27 -5.82 -5.92
N GLY A 39 -12.37 -6.50 -6.27
CA GLY A 39 -13.47 -6.82 -5.36
C GLY A 39 -14.64 -5.85 -5.46
N ILE A 40 -15.66 -6.11 -4.64
CA ILE A 40 -16.92 -5.34 -4.66
C ILE A 40 -16.66 -3.92 -4.13
N LYS A 41 -16.93 -2.92 -4.96
CA LYS A 41 -16.58 -1.51 -4.67
C LYS A 41 -17.36 -0.92 -3.49
N THR A 42 -18.55 -1.45 -3.18
CA THR A 42 -19.37 -1.06 -2.01
C THR A 42 -18.90 -1.67 -0.70
N ASN A 43 -18.01 -2.67 -0.74
CA ASN A 43 -17.45 -3.26 0.47
C ASN A 43 -16.36 -2.35 1.02
N GLU A 44 -16.15 -2.44 2.33
CA GLU A 44 -15.11 -1.67 3.01
C GLU A 44 -13.73 -1.93 2.38
N LEU A 45 -12.90 -0.89 2.39
CA LEU A 45 -11.57 -0.93 1.80
C LEU A 45 -10.53 -1.14 2.91
N GLN A 46 -10.12 -2.40 3.05
CA GLN A 46 -9.18 -2.82 4.08
C GLN A 46 -7.73 -2.73 3.60
N PHE A 47 -6.88 -2.23 4.49
CA PHE A 47 -5.44 -2.19 4.33
C PHE A 47 -4.76 -2.59 5.63
N PHE A 48 -3.44 -2.73 5.56
CA PHE A 48 -2.57 -3.06 6.66
C PHE A 48 -1.35 -2.16 6.62
N ARG A 49 -0.81 -1.91 7.81
CA ARG A 49 0.46 -1.21 7.97
C ARG A 49 1.26 -1.86 9.07
N SER A 50 2.57 -1.92 8.87
CA SER A 50 3.46 -2.60 9.80
C SER A 50 4.60 -1.71 10.31
N ARG A 51 5.10 -2.05 11.49
CA ARG A 51 6.32 -1.48 12.09
C ARG A 51 7.15 -2.55 12.77
N LEU A 52 8.47 -2.36 12.73
CA LEU A 52 9.41 -3.27 13.38
C LEU A 52 9.54 -2.94 14.86
N GLY A 53 9.48 -3.97 15.70
CA GLY A 53 9.70 -3.89 17.13
C GLY A 53 9.29 -5.17 17.85
N THR A 54 9.87 -5.41 19.02
CA THR A 54 9.50 -6.56 19.84
C THR A 54 8.08 -6.41 20.40
N PRO A 55 7.43 -7.50 20.87
CA PRO A 55 6.05 -7.45 21.35
C PRO A 55 5.84 -6.55 22.57
N ASN A 56 6.91 -6.24 23.31
CA ASN A 56 6.87 -5.29 24.43
C ASN A 56 6.64 -3.85 23.96
N LYS A 57 6.80 -3.58 22.65
CA LYS A 57 6.54 -2.29 22.04
C LYS A 57 5.09 -2.27 21.56
N ALA A 58 4.20 -1.80 22.43
CA ALA A 58 2.80 -1.56 22.06
C ALA A 58 2.73 -0.35 21.13
N PHE A 59 2.58 -0.58 19.83
CA PHE A 59 2.30 0.48 18.87
C PHE A 59 0.82 0.81 18.88
N MET A 60 0.47 2.01 19.31
CA MET A 60 -0.90 2.49 19.28
C MET A 60 -1.29 2.94 17.87
N ALA A 61 -2.59 3.08 17.62
CA ALA A 61 -3.15 3.63 16.38
C ALA A 61 -2.38 4.87 15.85
N LYS A 62 -2.08 5.84 16.74
CA LYS A 62 -1.32 7.06 16.41
C LYS A 62 0.15 6.84 16.07
N ASP A 63 0.76 5.77 16.56
CA ASP A 63 2.12 5.42 16.16
C ASP A 63 2.11 4.84 14.73
N MET A 64 0.97 4.30 14.32
CA MET A 64 0.81 3.60 13.06
C MET A 64 0.37 4.52 11.91
N ILE A 65 0.18 5.82 12.12
CA ILE A 65 0.06 6.80 11.03
C ILE A 65 1.44 7.27 10.51
N HIS A 66 1.45 8.25 9.61
CA HIS A 66 2.68 8.88 9.14
C HIS A 66 3.37 9.69 10.25
N LEU A 67 4.66 9.98 10.08
CA LEU A 67 5.40 10.79 11.06
C LEU A 67 4.81 12.21 11.15
N PRO A 68 4.71 12.78 12.36
CA PRO A 68 4.32 14.17 12.52
C PRO A 68 5.36 15.10 11.88
N ASN A 69 4.92 16.31 11.52
CA ASN A 69 5.74 17.31 10.84
C ASN A 69 7.01 17.65 11.64
N SER A 70 6.89 17.80 12.96
CA SER A 70 8.02 17.98 13.89
C SER A 70 9.07 16.87 13.83
N MET A 71 8.70 15.66 13.38
CA MET A 71 9.59 14.50 13.24
C MET A 71 9.95 14.17 11.79
N ARG A 72 9.62 15.03 10.81
CA ARG A 72 9.85 14.74 9.38
C ARG A 72 11.31 14.49 9.01
N SER A 73 12.27 14.99 9.79
CA SER A 73 13.70 14.69 9.61
C SER A 73 14.05 13.22 9.78
N LYS A 74 13.20 12.44 10.46
CA LYS A 74 13.34 10.99 10.63
C LYS A 74 12.74 10.21 9.45
N SER A 75 12.15 10.87 8.46
CA SER A 75 11.63 10.20 7.27
C SER A 75 12.79 9.61 6.46
N GLY A 76 12.72 8.30 6.18
CA GLY A 76 13.67 7.64 5.28
C GLY A 76 13.48 8.03 3.81
N ASN A 77 14.45 7.60 2.99
CA ASN A 77 14.41 7.72 1.55
C ASN A 77 13.81 6.45 0.92
N TYR A 78 12.57 6.54 0.42
CA TYR A 78 11.79 5.42 -0.13
C TYR A 78 11.34 5.68 -1.57
N ARG A 79 10.71 4.68 -2.19
CA ARG A 79 10.37 4.68 -3.63
C ARG A 79 9.51 5.88 -4.04
N PHE A 80 8.46 6.15 -3.28
CA PHE A 80 7.51 7.24 -3.55
C PHE A 80 7.51 8.25 -2.41
N SER A 81 8.69 8.58 -1.88
CA SER A 81 8.87 9.67 -0.92
C SER A 81 10.26 10.27 -1.08
N ILE A 82 10.43 11.52 -0.68
CA ILE A 82 11.73 12.20 -0.67
C ILE A 82 12.05 12.65 0.76
N PRO A 83 13.32 12.87 1.13
CA PRO A 83 13.68 13.37 2.45
C PRO A 83 12.86 14.61 2.85
N GLY A 84 12.26 14.57 4.04
CA GLY A 84 11.40 15.65 4.57
C GLY A 84 9.96 15.67 4.04
N ASN A 85 9.62 14.87 3.02
CA ASN A 85 8.27 14.71 2.49
C ASN A 85 7.90 13.22 2.43
N PRO A 86 7.44 12.65 3.56
CA PRO A 86 7.11 11.23 3.64
C PRO A 86 5.84 10.89 2.86
N SER A 87 5.65 9.60 2.65
CA SER A 87 4.38 9.02 2.21
C SER A 87 3.91 7.99 3.25
N MET A 88 2.60 7.82 3.38
CA MET A 88 2.00 6.77 4.18
C MET A 88 1.85 5.52 3.31
N TYR A 89 2.72 4.54 3.54
CA TYR A 89 2.66 3.24 2.91
C TYR A 89 1.68 2.30 3.63
N LEU A 90 0.83 1.67 2.84
CA LEU A 90 -0.15 0.65 3.20
C LEU A 90 -0.01 -0.54 2.24
N ALA A 91 -0.39 -1.73 2.68
CA ALA A 91 -0.53 -2.91 1.82
C ALA A 91 -1.92 -3.52 1.97
N ASN A 92 -2.43 -4.20 0.94
CA ASN A 92 -3.74 -4.85 0.99
C ASN A 92 -3.79 -6.18 1.75
N SER A 93 -2.66 -6.59 2.36
CA SER A 93 -2.55 -7.75 3.25
C SER A 93 -1.38 -7.60 4.22
N SER A 94 -1.39 -8.32 5.34
CA SER A 94 -0.21 -8.41 6.22
C SER A 94 0.97 -9.14 5.55
N TYR A 95 0.72 -10.08 4.64
CA TYR A 95 1.79 -10.68 3.83
C TYR A 95 2.51 -9.63 2.97
N GLY A 96 1.76 -8.74 2.32
CA GLY A 96 2.31 -7.61 1.56
C GLY A 96 3.18 -6.72 2.44
N CYS A 97 2.72 -6.40 3.65
CA CYS A 97 3.52 -5.71 4.66
C CYS A 97 4.83 -6.46 4.99
N TRP A 98 4.75 -7.77 5.25
CA TRP A 98 5.91 -8.60 5.59
C TRP A 98 6.96 -8.60 4.47
N MET A 99 6.53 -8.75 3.22
CA MET A 99 7.41 -8.67 2.04
C MET A 99 8.08 -7.30 1.93
N GLU A 100 7.33 -6.20 2.02
CA GLU A 100 7.87 -4.83 1.93
C GLU A 100 8.85 -4.50 3.07
N MET A 101 8.69 -5.11 4.24
CA MET A 101 9.63 -4.97 5.35
C MET A 101 10.90 -5.81 5.21
N GLY A 102 10.97 -6.70 4.23
CA GLY A 102 12.14 -7.55 3.99
C GLY A 102 12.08 -8.85 4.77
N CYS A 103 10.88 -9.40 4.90
CA CYS A 103 10.64 -10.68 5.54
C CYS A 103 11.21 -10.72 6.97
N PRO A 104 10.86 -9.75 7.85
CA PRO A 104 11.40 -9.70 9.20
C PRO A 104 11.02 -10.95 10.00
N ALA A 105 11.77 -11.22 11.07
CA ALA A 105 11.41 -12.23 12.04
C ALA A 105 10.01 -11.95 12.62
N GLU A 106 9.23 -13.00 12.87
CA GLU A 106 7.84 -12.88 13.32
C GLU A 106 7.70 -12.07 14.62
N ILE A 107 8.69 -12.17 15.52
CA ILE A 107 8.71 -11.48 16.80
C ILE A 107 8.84 -9.95 16.64
N ASP A 108 9.42 -9.49 15.54
CA ASP A 108 9.59 -8.07 15.25
C ASP A 108 8.44 -7.49 14.40
N PHE A 109 7.51 -8.33 13.94
CA PHE A 109 6.49 -7.94 12.98
C PHE A 109 5.17 -7.57 13.66
N ASN A 110 4.88 -6.27 13.72
CA ASN A 110 3.63 -5.73 14.27
C ASN A 110 2.81 -5.10 13.16
N VAL A 111 1.51 -5.40 13.14
CA VAL A 111 0.61 -5.00 12.06
C VAL A 111 -0.67 -4.40 12.63
N SER A 112 -1.06 -3.25 12.09
CA SER A 112 -2.37 -2.64 12.32
C SER A 112 -3.29 -2.89 11.14
N PRO A 113 -4.57 -3.25 11.38
CA PRO A 113 -5.62 -3.14 10.38
C PRO A 113 -5.97 -1.66 10.16
N VAL A 114 -6.29 -1.32 8.92
CA VAL A 114 -6.60 0.04 8.47
C VAL A 114 -7.87 -0.01 7.62
N LEU A 115 -8.83 0.87 7.91
CA LEU A 115 -9.90 1.19 6.97
C LEU A 115 -9.61 2.54 6.34
N LEU A 116 -9.81 2.63 5.03
CA LEU A 116 -9.68 3.86 4.27
C LEU A 116 -11.05 4.21 3.69
N GLU A 117 -11.48 5.45 3.84
CA GLU A 117 -12.74 5.93 3.25
C GLU A 117 -12.70 5.81 1.71
N GLY A 118 -11.51 5.99 1.14
CA GLY A 118 -11.18 5.62 -0.24
C GLY A 118 -11.42 6.71 -1.27
N ASN A 119 -11.71 7.93 -0.83
CA ASN A 119 -11.92 9.11 -1.69
C ASN A 119 -10.63 9.67 -2.30
N GLN A 120 -9.46 9.24 -1.83
CA GLN A 120 -8.16 9.71 -2.31
C GLN A 120 -7.93 9.30 -3.77
N ARG A 121 -7.56 10.24 -4.64
CA ARG A 121 -7.28 10.00 -6.06
C ARG A 121 -5.88 9.40 -6.21
N VAL A 122 -5.78 8.18 -6.72
CA VAL A 122 -4.51 7.45 -6.82
C VAL A 122 -4.16 7.14 -8.26
N PHE A 123 -2.87 7.25 -8.57
CA PHE A 123 -2.29 6.84 -9.84
C PHE A 123 -1.97 5.34 -9.82
N ASN A 124 -2.46 4.59 -10.79
CA ASN A 124 -2.43 3.14 -10.83
C ASN A 124 -1.18 2.61 -11.56
N LEU A 125 -0.22 2.11 -10.79
CA LEU A 125 0.93 1.32 -11.26
C LEU A 125 0.83 -0.16 -10.85
N ALA A 126 -0.33 -0.60 -10.37
CA ALA A 126 -0.62 -2.01 -10.09
C ALA A 126 -1.01 -2.73 -11.39
N ILE A 127 -0.10 -2.63 -12.37
CA ILE A 127 -0.27 -3.14 -13.73
C ILE A 127 0.77 -4.23 -14.00
N SER A 128 0.35 -5.28 -14.73
CA SER A 128 1.20 -6.36 -15.23
C SER A 128 0.85 -6.61 -16.69
N ILE A 129 1.84 -6.99 -17.49
CA ILE A 129 1.63 -7.39 -18.89
C ILE A 129 0.77 -8.66 -19.01
N ARG A 130 0.69 -9.45 -17.93
CA ARG A 130 -0.08 -10.70 -17.84
C ARG A 130 -1.48 -10.49 -17.28
N ASP A 131 -1.79 -9.26 -16.86
CA ASP A 131 -3.06 -8.91 -16.24
C ASP A 131 -3.96 -8.16 -17.22
N PHE A 132 -4.84 -8.92 -17.87
CA PHE A 132 -5.82 -8.39 -18.83
C PHE A 132 -7.19 -8.14 -18.22
N ARG A 133 -7.35 -8.33 -16.89
CA ARG A 133 -8.66 -8.29 -16.21
C ARG A 133 -9.42 -6.98 -16.42
N CYS A 134 -8.67 -5.90 -16.64
CA CYS A 134 -9.21 -4.54 -16.69
C CYS A 134 -9.10 -3.90 -18.09
N LEU A 135 -8.92 -4.70 -19.17
CA LEU A 135 -8.72 -4.17 -20.53
C LEU A 135 -9.99 -3.93 -21.34
N ASN A 136 -11.17 -4.12 -20.75
CA ASN A 136 -12.47 -3.76 -21.35
C ASN A 136 -12.60 -4.24 -22.81
N GLU A 137 -12.48 -5.55 -23.03
CA GLU A 137 -12.50 -6.16 -24.38
C GLU A 137 -11.42 -5.62 -25.35
N PHE A 138 -10.29 -5.17 -24.82
CA PHE A 138 -9.19 -4.57 -25.58
C PHE A 138 -9.59 -3.31 -26.35
N GLU A 139 -10.48 -2.49 -25.76
CA GLU A 139 -10.76 -1.15 -26.23
C GLU A 139 -9.46 -0.35 -26.44
N GLU A 140 -9.31 0.29 -27.61
CA GLU A 140 -8.06 0.88 -28.07
C GLU A 140 -7.48 1.89 -27.06
N ASP A 141 -8.29 2.85 -26.59
CA ASP A 141 -7.85 3.89 -25.64
C ASP A 141 -7.44 3.27 -24.29
N ARG A 142 -8.18 2.27 -23.83
CA ARG A 142 -7.88 1.52 -22.60
C ARG A 142 -6.55 0.78 -22.71
N VAL A 143 -6.29 0.13 -23.84
CA VAL A 143 -5.04 -0.58 -24.12
C VAL A 143 -3.88 0.41 -24.23
N HIS A 144 -4.07 1.55 -24.90
CA HIS A 144 -3.06 2.60 -24.97
C HIS A 144 -2.70 3.16 -23.59
N CYS A 145 -3.71 3.44 -22.75
CA CYS A 145 -3.50 3.86 -21.36
C CYS A 145 -2.73 2.78 -20.58
N TRP A 146 -3.15 1.51 -20.68
CA TRP A 146 -2.48 0.38 -20.04
C TRP A 146 -1.01 0.24 -20.44
N LEU A 147 -0.68 0.36 -21.73
CA LEU A 147 0.70 0.31 -22.21
C LEU A 147 1.55 1.44 -21.64
N LYS A 148 1.01 2.67 -21.57
CA LYS A 148 1.70 3.81 -20.92
C LYS A 148 1.99 3.52 -19.44
N LEU A 149 1.00 3.02 -18.71
CA LEU A 149 1.15 2.65 -17.30
C LEU A 149 2.15 1.50 -17.11
N TYR A 150 2.15 0.52 -18.01
CA TYR A 150 3.09 -0.60 -17.98
C TYR A 150 4.54 -0.12 -18.18
N LEU A 151 4.79 0.81 -19.11
CA LEU A 151 6.12 1.38 -19.30
C LEU A 151 6.60 2.16 -18.06
N LEU A 152 5.73 2.96 -17.42
CA LEU A 152 6.04 3.63 -16.15
C LEU A 152 6.27 2.64 -15.01
N THR A 153 5.51 1.55 -15.00
CA THR A 153 5.66 0.45 -14.06
C THR A 153 7.05 -0.17 -14.17
N LEU A 154 7.51 -0.51 -15.38
CA LEU A 154 8.87 -1.03 -15.62
C LEU A 154 9.94 -0.04 -15.17
N ALA A 155 9.76 1.26 -15.44
CA ALA A 155 10.70 2.30 -15.05
C ALA A 155 10.78 2.54 -13.53
N THR A 156 9.86 1.95 -12.75
CA THR A 156 9.85 1.99 -11.28
C THR A 156 9.98 0.60 -10.65
N TYR A 157 10.24 -0.43 -11.46
CA TYR A 157 10.32 -1.84 -11.08
C TYR A 157 11.72 -2.21 -10.59
N TYR A 158 12.09 -1.79 -9.38
CA TYR A 158 13.41 -2.12 -8.83
C TYR A 158 13.35 -2.53 -7.36
N VAL A 159 14.21 -3.51 -7.02
CA VAL A 159 14.49 -3.96 -5.65
C VAL A 159 15.95 -3.67 -5.36
N ILE A 160 16.18 -2.88 -4.32
CA ILE A 160 17.53 -2.57 -3.85
C ILE A 160 17.97 -3.74 -2.96
N LYS A 161 19.07 -4.40 -3.35
CA LYS A 161 19.68 -5.51 -2.59
C LYS A 161 20.66 -5.02 -1.53
N GLU A 162 21.19 -3.82 -1.71
CA GLU A 162 22.19 -3.21 -0.83
C GLU A 162 21.52 -2.59 0.40
N GLU A 163 21.91 -3.07 1.59
CA GLU A 163 21.47 -2.48 2.84
C GLU A 163 22.18 -1.15 3.14
N ASN A 164 21.52 -0.25 3.88
CA ASN A 164 22.09 1.00 4.40
C ASN A 164 22.63 2.01 3.37
N ARG A 165 22.36 1.82 2.07
CA ARG A 165 22.73 2.79 1.03
C ARG A 165 21.89 4.07 1.12
N ILE A 166 22.57 5.21 1.24
CA ILE A 166 21.96 6.55 1.35
C ILE A 166 21.34 6.98 0.03
N PHE A 167 22.15 6.97 -1.05
CA PHE A 167 21.72 7.37 -2.38
C PHE A 167 21.22 6.18 -3.19
N LYS A 168 19.92 6.16 -3.49
CA LYS A 168 19.24 5.06 -4.18
C LYS A 168 18.86 5.50 -5.59
N SER A 169 19.73 5.23 -6.56
CA SER A 169 19.52 5.61 -7.97
C SER A 169 18.24 5.03 -8.56
N GLU A 170 17.84 3.86 -8.07
CA GLU A 170 16.64 3.11 -8.44
C GLU A 170 15.35 3.89 -8.12
N TYR A 171 15.42 4.86 -7.20
CA TYR A 171 14.27 5.66 -6.79
C TYR A 171 14.15 7.00 -7.52
N ILE A 172 15.08 7.36 -8.39
CA ILE A 172 15.04 8.65 -9.09
C ILE A 172 13.73 8.79 -9.89
N ILE A 173 13.41 7.80 -10.75
CA ILE A 173 12.21 7.87 -11.59
C ILE A 173 10.93 7.80 -10.74
N SER A 174 10.89 6.94 -9.72
CA SER A 174 9.70 6.81 -8.86
C SER A 174 9.44 8.06 -8.02
N GLN A 175 10.50 8.75 -7.57
CA GLN A 175 10.40 10.02 -6.86
C GLN A 175 9.98 11.16 -7.80
N SER A 176 10.53 11.22 -9.02
CA SER A 176 10.05 12.16 -10.05
C SER A 176 8.58 11.92 -10.39
N LEU A 177 8.15 10.65 -10.46
CA LEU A 177 6.76 10.28 -10.72
C LEU A 177 5.84 10.69 -9.56
N MET A 178 6.27 10.48 -8.31
CA MET A 178 5.57 10.98 -7.12
C MET A 178 5.38 12.51 -7.19
N MET A 179 6.44 13.27 -7.51
CA MET A 179 6.36 14.72 -7.65
C MET A 179 5.42 15.15 -8.78
N ALA A 180 5.45 14.45 -9.92
CA ALA A 180 4.53 14.69 -11.02
C ALA A 180 3.06 14.45 -10.61
N CYS A 181 2.79 13.34 -9.93
CA CYS A 181 1.45 13.01 -9.40
C CYS A 181 0.96 14.08 -8.40
N LYS A 182 1.82 14.52 -7.47
CA LYS A 182 1.49 15.63 -6.54
C LYS A 182 1.17 16.93 -7.29
N LYS A 183 1.93 17.26 -8.35
CA LYS A 183 1.67 18.44 -9.18
C LYS A 183 0.33 18.34 -9.93
N MET A 184 -0.07 17.13 -10.30
CA MET A 184 -1.37 16.79 -10.90
C MET A 184 -2.51 16.69 -9.88
N LYS A 185 -2.25 16.94 -8.59
CA LYS A 185 -3.25 16.84 -7.50
C LYS A 185 -3.80 15.43 -7.31
N TYR A 186 -2.95 14.43 -7.52
CA TYR A 186 -3.23 13.06 -7.08
C TYR A 186 -2.70 12.88 -5.65
N ASP A 187 -3.43 12.11 -4.86
CA ASP A 187 -3.19 11.89 -3.43
C ASP A 187 -2.27 10.70 -3.16
N GLY A 188 -2.02 9.84 -4.15
CA GLY A 188 -1.13 8.70 -3.98
C GLY A 188 -0.87 7.87 -5.24
N ILE A 189 -0.14 6.78 -5.05
CA ILE A 189 0.19 5.79 -6.08
C ILE A 189 -0.12 4.39 -5.54
N ALA A 190 -0.87 3.59 -6.31
CA ALA A 190 -1.04 2.17 -6.06
C ALA A 190 -0.05 1.37 -6.92
N TYR A 191 0.58 0.32 -6.38
CA TYR A 191 1.58 -0.46 -7.11
C TYR A 191 1.71 -1.87 -6.58
N TYR A 192 2.02 -2.83 -7.46
CA TYR A 192 2.38 -4.18 -7.04
C TYR A 192 3.71 -4.19 -6.29
N SER A 193 3.78 -4.93 -5.18
CA SER A 193 5.04 -5.24 -4.52
C SER A 193 6.01 -5.84 -5.53
N ARG A 194 7.27 -5.42 -5.43
CA ARG A 194 8.36 -5.95 -6.26
C ARG A 194 9.18 -7.01 -5.54
N ARG A 195 8.78 -7.34 -4.31
CA ARG A 195 9.48 -8.31 -3.48
C ARG A 195 8.87 -9.70 -3.54
N VAL A 196 7.67 -9.84 -4.12
CA VAL A 196 7.13 -11.16 -4.50
C VAL A 196 7.96 -11.77 -5.63
N ASP A 197 7.95 -13.10 -5.72
CA ASP A 197 8.73 -13.86 -6.70
C ASP A 197 8.36 -13.51 -8.15
N ASN A 198 7.05 -13.32 -8.40
CA ASN A 198 6.53 -12.92 -9.70
C ASN A 198 5.31 -12.00 -9.53
N GLU A 199 5.12 -11.08 -10.47
CA GLU A 199 3.98 -10.14 -10.47
C GLU A 199 2.61 -10.83 -10.49
N VAL A 200 2.50 -12.06 -11.00
CA VAL A 200 1.27 -12.86 -10.94
C VAL A 200 0.84 -13.15 -9.50
N PHE A 201 1.78 -13.17 -8.55
CA PHE A 201 1.51 -13.37 -7.11
C PHE A 201 1.27 -12.06 -6.36
N ALA A 202 1.29 -10.90 -7.05
CA ALA A 202 1.24 -9.59 -6.40
C ALA A 202 -0.17 -9.14 -5.98
N LEU A 203 -1.23 -9.90 -6.31
CA LEU A 203 -2.62 -9.53 -5.96
C LEU A 203 -2.88 -9.49 -4.45
N CYS A 204 -2.10 -10.23 -3.67
CA CYS A 204 -2.10 -10.16 -2.21
C CYS A 204 -0.99 -9.24 -1.65
N ALA A 205 -0.27 -8.53 -2.51
CA ALA A 205 0.82 -7.63 -2.14
C ALA A 205 0.72 -6.33 -2.95
N ILE A 206 -0.48 -5.76 -3.00
CA ILE A 206 -0.74 -4.46 -3.63
C ILE A 206 -0.50 -3.39 -2.58
N ASN A 207 0.43 -2.49 -2.87
CA ASN A 207 0.78 -1.38 -2.01
C ASN A 207 0.06 -0.11 -2.43
N LEU A 208 -0.17 0.74 -1.45
CA LEU A 208 -0.68 2.09 -1.61
C LEU A 208 0.25 3.06 -0.90
N ALA A 209 0.86 3.98 -1.64
CA ALA A 209 1.62 5.09 -1.09
C ALA A 209 0.77 6.37 -1.17
N LEU A 210 0.23 6.81 -0.05
CA LEU A 210 -0.49 8.08 0.05
C LEU A 210 0.49 9.19 0.38
N PHE A 211 0.45 10.28 -0.37
CA PHE A 211 1.35 11.41 -0.18
C PHE A 211 0.94 12.20 1.07
N VAL A 212 1.92 12.60 1.88
CA VAL A 212 1.66 13.45 3.04
C VAL A 212 1.75 14.91 2.59
N ASP A 213 0.63 15.62 2.75
CA ASP A 213 0.57 17.07 2.72
C ASP A 213 0.18 17.55 4.12
N TYR A 214 1.14 18.14 4.83
CA TYR A 214 0.97 18.55 6.22
C TYR A 214 0.05 19.77 6.35
N ASP A 215 -0.90 19.68 7.27
CA ASP A 215 -1.68 20.78 7.81
C ASP A 215 -1.47 20.82 9.34
N GLY A 216 -0.52 21.64 9.78
CA GLY A 216 0.02 21.57 11.14
C GLY A 216 0.96 20.38 11.35
N GLU A 217 0.70 19.54 12.36
CA GLU A 217 1.53 18.37 12.68
C GLU A 217 1.21 17.15 11.80
N TYR A 218 -0.01 17.02 11.27
CA TYR A 218 -0.44 15.86 10.52
C TYR A 218 -1.10 16.26 9.19
N SER A 219 -1.30 15.31 8.28
CA SER A 219 -2.07 15.56 7.06
C SER A 219 -3.56 15.39 7.34
N GLU A 220 -4.41 16.20 6.72
CA GLU A 220 -5.88 16.05 6.78
C GLU A 220 -6.37 14.66 6.38
N MET A 221 -5.57 13.92 5.59
CA MET A 221 -5.83 12.52 5.24
C MET A 221 -6.10 11.63 6.47
N ILE A 222 -5.50 11.91 7.64
CA ILE A 222 -5.74 11.09 8.84
C ILE A 222 -7.20 11.12 9.29
N LYS A 223 -7.98 12.14 8.89
CA LYS A 223 -9.42 12.26 9.17
C LYS A 223 -10.27 11.27 8.36
N HIS A 224 -9.72 10.71 7.28
CA HIS A 224 -10.38 9.77 6.38
C HIS A 224 -9.86 8.33 6.51
N ILE A 225 -9.14 8.08 7.61
CA ILE A 225 -8.56 6.77 7.95
C ILE A 225 -9.08 6.37 9.33
N LYS A 226 -9.37 5.09 9.50
CA LYS A 226 -9.45 4.44 10.81
C LYS A 226 -8.30 3.44 10.90
N ILE A 227 -7.65 3.37 12.05
CA ILE A 227 -6.57 2.42 12.28
C ILE A 227 -6.65 1.92 13.71
N ASP A 228 -6.40 0.63 13.88
CA ASP A 228 -6.32 0.04 15.21
C ASP A 228 -4.88 -0.05 15.71
N ASP A 229 -4.73 -0.29 17.01
CA ASP A 229 -3.43 -0.64 17.59
C ASP A 229 -2.83 -1.85 16.88
N ALA A 230 -1.49 -1.91 16.81
CA ALA A 230 -0.83 -3.00 16.12
C ALA A 230 -0.86 -4.27 16.99
N PHE A 231 -1.04 -5.43 16.36
CA PHE A 231 -0.84 -6.72 16.99
C PHE A 231 0.42 -7.41 16.45
N ASN A 232 1.15 -8.10 17.33
CA ASN A 232 2.36 -8.80 16.95
C ASN A 232 2.04 -10.18 16.35
N TYR A 233 2.66 -10.51 15.22
CA TYR A 233 2.39 -11.76 14.51
C TYR A 233 2.85 -12.99 15.27
N SER A 234 4.02 -12.95 15.94
CA SER A 234 4.48 -14.06 16.78
C SER A 234 3.53 -14.34 17.95
N LEU A 235 3.02 -13.29 18.61
CA LEU A 235 2.00 -13.44 19.65
C LEU A 235 0.72 -14.07 19.10
N TYR A 236 0.26 -13.63 17.92
CA TYR A 236 -0.89 -14.23 17.26
C TYR A 236 -0.69 -15.73 17.06
N LYS A 237 0.50 -16.16 16.61
CA LYS A 237 0.82 -17.58 16.40
C LYS A 237 0.71 -18.41 17.69
N GLN A 238 0.95 -17.82 18.87
CA GLN A 238 0.79 -18.49 20.17
C GLN A 238 -0.67 -18.62 20.66
N LEU A 239 -1.64 -17.94 20.03
CA LEU A 239 -3.04 -18.03 20.46
C LEU A 239 -3.66 -19.38 20.06
N ASN A 240 -4.57 -19.90 20.89
CA ASN A 240 -5.37 -21.08 20.58
C ASN A 240 -6.41 -20.81 19.50
N LEU A 241 -6.87 -21.86 18.80
CA LEU A 241 -7.89 -21.75 17.75
C LEU A 241 -9.20 -21.10 18.25
N SER A 242 -9.56 -21.31 19.52
CA SER A 242 -10.72 -20.69 20.16
C SER A 242 -10.66 -19.16 20.20
N LEU A 243 -9.49 -18.55 19.95
CA LEU A 243 -9.32 -17.09 19.84
C LEU A 243 -9.17 -16.62 18.38
N LYS A 244 -9.05 -17.54 17.42
CA LYS A 244 -8.78 -17.25 15.99
C LYS A 244 -9.91 -17.65 15.04
N TYR A 245 -10.95 -18.34 15.54
CA TYR A 245 -11.98 -18.98 14.71
C TYR A 245 -12.91 -18.01 13.96
N LYS A 246 -12.91 -16.72 14.33
CA LYS A 246 -13.86 -15.75 13.76
C LYS A 246 -13.51 -15.45 12.31
N GLU A 247 -14.52 -15.49 11.46
CA GLU A 247 -14.38 -15.16 10.05
C GLU A 247 -14.59 -13.66 9.79
N TYR A 248 -13.91 -13.20 8.75
CA TYR A 248 -13.99 -11.84 8.26
C TYR A 248 -13.82 -11.83 6.74
N GLU A 249 -14.66 -11.08 6.03
CA GLU A 249 -14.53 -10.95 4.59
C GLU A 249 -13.51 -9.86 4.25
N LEU A 250 -12.44 -10.26 3.57
CA LEU A 250 -11.41 -9.34 3.10
C LEU A 250 -11.59 -9.09 1.60
N ARG A 251 -11.80 -7.83 1.22
CA ARG A 251 -11.97 -7.41 -0.17
C ARG A 251 -10.78 -7.83 -1.04
N SER A 252 -9.56 -7.87 -0.49
CA SER A 252 -8.35 -8.28 -1.21
C SER A 252 -8.41 -9.73 -1.74
N THR A 253 -9.20 -10.60 -1.13
CA THR A 253 -9.37 -11.99 -1.58
C THR A 253 -10.77 -12.27 -2.11
N TYR A 254 -11.77 -11.46 -1.79
CA TYR A 254 -13.15 -11.58 -2.29
C TYR A 254 -13.30 -10.96 -3.69
N THR A 255 -12.56 -11.50 -4.67
CA THR A 255 -12.37 -10.86 -5.98
C THR A 255 -12.62 -11.79 -7.17
N GLY A 256 -12.97 -13.06 -6.94
CA GLY A 256 -13.09 -14.09 -7.97
C GLY A 256 -11.76 -14.49 -8.63
N TYR A 257 -10.67 -13.77 -8.34
CA TYR A 257 -9.34 -14.03 -8.87
C TYR A 257 -8.56 -15.00 -7.98
N ILE A 258 -7.65 -15.73 -8.62
CA ILE A 258 -6.69 -16.57 -7.91
C ILE A 258 -5.66 -15.67 -7.23
N THR A 259 -5.66 -15.69 -5.89
CA THR A 259 -4.66 -15.03 -5.05
C THR A 259 -3.79 -16.09 -4.39
N ASN A 260 -2.63 -16.36 -4.96
CA ASN A 260 -1.62 -17.24 -4.40
C ASN A 260 -0.39 -16.46 -3.94
N ILE A 261 0.32 -17.00 -2.95
CA ILE A 261 1.67 -16.56 -2.55
C ILE A 261 2.71 -17.62 -2.91
N GLY A 262 3.98 -17.23 -2.95
CA GLY A 262 5.10 -18.13 -3.23
C GLY A 262 5.69 -17.91 -4.62
N SER A 263 5.99 -19.01 -5.32
CA SER A 263 6.62 -19.04 -6.65
C SER A 263 5.89 -20.02 -7.59
N PHE A 264 6.31 -20.08 -8.86
CA PHE A 264 5.76 -21.06 -9.81
C PHE A 264 5.99 -22.52 -9.39
N GLU A 265 7.07 -22.80 -8.65
CA GLU A 265 7.37 -24.14 -8.15
C GLU A 265 6.57 -24.49 -6.90
N ARG A 266 6.30 -23.50 -6.04
CA ARG A 266 5.61 -23.65 -4.77
C ARG A 266 4.67 -22.48 -4.53
N GLN A 267 3.44 -22.66 -4.97
CA GLN A 267 2.36 -21.69 -4.77
C GLN A 267 1.34 -22.22 -3.77
N TYR A 268 0.87 -21.33 -2.90
CA TYR A 268 -0.13 -21.64 -1.89
C TYR A 268 -1.26 -20.62 -1.98
N PRO A 269 -2.54 -21.05 -1.95
CA PRO A 269 -3.67 -20.12 -1.88
C PRO A 269 -3.53 -19.22 -0.66
N TYR A 270 -3.60 -17.89 -0.85
CA TYR A 270 -3.42 -16.94 0.25
C TYR A 270 -4.42 -17.21 1.39
N ARG A 271 -5.65 -17.60 1.03
CA ARG A 271 -6.73 -17.95 1.98
C ARG A 271 -6.41 -19.14 2.89
N GLU A 272 -5.41 -19.94 2.54
CA GLU A 272 -4.97 -21.13 3.29
C GLU A 272 -3.66 -20.85 4.06
N THR A 273 -3.43 -19.60 4.46
CA THR A 273 -2.21 -19.19 5.16
C THR A 273 -2.50 -18.55 6.52
N ASP A 274 -1.51 -18.59 7.40
CA ASP A 274 -1.59 -17.89 8.68
C ASP A 274 -1.64 -16.36 8.52
N PHE A 275 -1.08 -15.80 7.44
CA PHE A 275 -1.22 -14.38 7.13
C PHE A 275 -2.68 -14.00 6.87
N TYR A 276 -3.41 -14.80 6.09
CA TYR A 276 -4.84 -14.55 5.86
C TYR A 276 -5.66 -14.71 7.15
N ASN A 277 -5.37 -15.73 7.95
CA ASN A 277 -6.03 -15.89 9.24
C ASN A 277 -5.69 -14.75 10.22
N PHE A 278 -4.47 -14.21 10.15
CA PHE A 278 -4.05 -13.06 10.94
C PHE A 278 -4.77 -11.77 10.48
N ASP A 279 -4.90 -11.56 9.17
CA ASP A 279 -5.67 -10.43 8.62
C ASP A 279 -7.12 -10.45 9.13
N LYS A 280 -7.78 -11.62 9.09
CA LYS A 280 -9.13 -11.81 9.66
C LYS A 280 -9.16 -11.55 11.16
N PHE A 281 -8.15 -12.04 11.88
CA PHE A 281 -8.04 -11.85 13.33
C PHE A 281 -7.96 -10.36 13.70
N LEU A 282 -7.14 -9.58 13.00
CA LEU A 282 -7.00 -8.14 13.24
C LEU A 282 -8.35 -7.42 13.08
N PHE A 283 -9.09 -7.70 12.00
CA PHE A 283 -10.37 -7.04 11.77
C PHE A 283 -11.50 -7.53 12.67
N THR A 284 -11.55 -8.83 13.01
CA THR A 284 -12.59 -9.37 13.92
C THR A 284 -12.41 -8.88 15.34
N THR A 285 -11.17 -8.87 15.85
CA THR A 285 -10.89 -8.36 17.19
C THR A 285 -11.11 -6.86 17.27
N TRP A 286 -10.79 -6.11 16.22
CA TRP A 286 -11.08 -4.68 16.15
C TRP A 286 -12.58 -4.39 16.09
N ARG A 287 -13.35 -5.09 15.25
CA ARG A 287 -14.82 -4.99 15.19
C ARG A 287 -15.45 -5.24 16.55
N ASP A 288 -14.98 -6.29 17.23
CA ASP A 288 -15.58 -6.79 18.47
C ASP A 288 -15.00 -6.11 19.73
N LYS A 289 -14.22 -5.02 19.60
CA LYS A 289 -13.64 -4.32 20.75
C LYS A 289 -14.74 -3.80 21.70
N PRO A 290 -14.59 -4.03 23.02
CA PRO A 290 -15.56 -3.56 24.01
C PRO A 290 -15.52 -2.03 24.16
N ASN A 291 -16.47 -1.50 24.94
CA ASN A 291 -16.52 -0.09 25.35
C ASN A 291 -16.63 0.90 24.17
N GLY A 292 -17.34 0.53 23.10
CA GLY A 292 -17.57 1.41 21.95
C GLY A 292 -16.33 1.68 21.08
N LYS A 293 -15.23 0.93 21.28
CA LYS A 293 -14.00 1.06 20.50
C LYS A 293 -13.98 0.22 19.22
N GLY A 294 -15.11 -0.41 18.89
CA GLY A 294 -15.27 -1.20 17.66
C GLY A 294 -15.16 -0.34 16.41
N LYS A 295 -14.52 -0.85 15.36
CA LYS A 295 -14.28 -0.11 14.10
C LYS A 295 -15.54 0.49 13.45
N ASP A 296 -16.68 -0.18 13.64
CA ASP A 296 -17.97 0.21 13.07
C ASP A 296 -18.70 1.26 13.92
N ILE A 297 -18.22 1.49 15.15
CA ILE A 297 -18.79 2.42 16.12
C ILE A 297 -17.99 3.72 16.14
N ILE A 298 -16.66 3.63 16.09
CA ILE A 298 -15.79 4.81 16.11
C ILE A 298 -15.99 5.68 14.86
N PRO A 299 -15.88 7.01 14.96
CA PRO A 299 -15.94 7.90 13.80
C PRO A 299 -14.71 7.72 12.91
N TRP A 300 -14.77 8.25 11.69
CA TRP A 300 -13.58 8.42 10.85
C TRP A 300 -12.60 9.39 11.50
N GLY A 301 -11.32 9.11 11.35
CA GLY A 301 -10.25 9.87 11.97
C GLY A 301 -9.40 9.04 12.93
N VAL A 302 -8.14 9.44 13.08
CA VAL A 302 -7.21 8.87 14.06
C VAL A 302 -7.06 9.86 15.22
N GLU A 303 -7.30 9.39 16.44
CA GLU A 303 -7.05 10.16 17.66
C GLU A 303 -5.53 10.29 17.90
N ILE A 304 -5.04 11.51 18.12
CA ILE A 304 -3.62 11.87 18.25
C ILE A 304 -3.21 12.00 19.72
#